data_AF-D8P4A0-F1
#
_entry.id   AF-D8P4A0-F1
#
_cell.length_a   1.000
_cell.length_b   1.000
_cell.length_c   1.000
_cell.angle_alpha   90.00
_cell.angle_beta   90.00
_cell.angle_gamma   90.00
#
_symmetry.space_group_name_H-M   'P 1'
#
loop_
_entity.id
_entity.type
_entity.pdbx_description
1 polymer ?
#
loop_
_entity_poly.entity_id
_entity_poly.type
_entity_poly.pdbx_seq_one_letter_code
_entity_poly.pdbx_strand_id
1 'polypeptide(L)'
;MEPIQCSNRLLGGLLEVLMYATRSGQFDNAQAMLVALRGLRPNFKELDLVEGWLLVGRHQYTDAARILRELLNSDGAPSVMPFASAMMALCLNALNDPEWHVHANEVLARDADPDSVTLVRTLLGAAQQEANGGNAAEASRTAAEAIDMSTFHTSHYFTRA
;
A
#
# COMPACT_ATOMS: atom_id res chain seq x y z
N MET A 1 -3.26 -0.48 -33.07
CA MET A 1 -3.34 -1.74 -32.31
C MET A 1 -4.65 -1.72 -31.56
N GLU A 2 -5.53 -2.70 -31.79
CA GLU A 2 -6.73 -2.84 -30.96
C GLU A 2 -6.32 -3.21 -29.53
N PRO A 3 -6.97 -2.64 -28.50
CA PRO A 3 -6.69 -2.99 -27.12
C PRO A 3 -7.03 -4.48 -26.89
N ILE A 4 -6.10 -5.22 -26.30
CA ILE A 4 -6.33 -6.62 -25.91
C ILE A 4 -7.51 -6.62 -24.93
N GLN A 5 -8.66 -7.15 -25.35
CA GLN A 5 -9.83 -7.26 -24.49
C GLN A 5 -9.63 -8.40 -23.47
N CYS A 6 -9.00 -8.11 -22.34
CA CYS A 6 -8.95 -9.03 -21.22
C CYS A 6 -10.30 -9.06 -20.49
N SER A 7 -10.88 -10.27 -20.36
CA SER A 7 -12.07 -10.49 -19.55
C SER A 7 -11.80 -10.16 -18.08
N ASN A 8 -12.81 -9.68 -17.34
CA ASN A 8 -12.67 -9.37 -15.91
C ASN A 8 -12.26 -10.60 -15.09
N ARG A 9 -12.63 -11.82 -15.53
CA ARG A 9 -12.18 -13.07 -14.88
C ARG A 9 -10.68 -13.29 -15.01
N LEU A 10 -10.13 -13.09 -16.21
CA LEU A 10 -8.69 -13.22 -16.42
C LEU A 10 -7.93 -12.14 -15.64
N LEU A 11 -8.45 -10.90 -15.64
CA LEU A 11 -7.88 -9.82 -14.86
C LEU A 11 -7.85 -10.13 -13.36
N GLY A 12 -8.96 -10.62 -12.80
CA GLY A 12 -9.03 -11.04 -11.41
C GLY A 12 -8.03 -12.14 -11.06
N GLY A 13 -7.92 -13.17 -11.90
CA GLY A 13 -6.94 -14.25 -11.69
C GLY A 13 -5.47 -13.78 -11.77
N LEU A 14 -5.15 -12.92 -12.74
CA LEU A 14 -3.80 -12.33 -12.84
C LEU A 14 -3.46 -11.45 -11.63
N LEU A 15 -4.46 -10.73 -11.13
CA LEU A 15 -4.31 -9.92 -9.94
C LEU A 15 -4.11 -10.77 -8.69
N GLU A 16 -4.83 -11.88 -8.53
CA GLU A 16 -4.60 -12.84 -7.43
C GLU A 16 -3.16 -13.38 -7.46
N VAL A 17 -2.64 -13.71 -8.66
CA VAL A 17 -1.25 -14.13 -8.84
C VAL A 17 -0.27 -13.00 -8.48
N LEU A 18 -0.53 -11.77 -8.92
CA LEU A 18 0.25 -10.59 -8.51
C LEU A 18 0.29 -10.47 -6.99
N MET A 19 -0.86 -10.53 -6.33
CA MET A 19 -0.97 -10.39 -4.89
C MET A 19 -0.25 -11.51 -4.13
N TYR A 20 -0.29 -12.75 -4.66
CA TYR A 20 0.49 -13.85 -4.11
C TYR A 20 2.00 -13.62 -4.23
N ALA A 21 2.47 -13.15 -5.40
CA ALA A 21 3.88 -12.83 -5.61
C ALA A 21 4.36 -11.72 -4.66
N THR A 22 3.55 -10.67 -4.47
CA THR A 22 3.83 -9.58 -3.52
C THR A 22 3.98 -10.09 -2.09
N ARG A 23 3.05 -10.94 -1.62
CA ARG A 23 3.08 -11.49 -0.24
C ARG A 23 4.21 -12.48 0.00
N SER A 24 4.63 -13.21 -1.03
CA SER A 24 5.73 -14.17 -0.93
C SER A 24 7.11 -13.52 -1.08
N GLY A 25 7.20 -12.20 -1.15
CA GLY A 25 8.46 -11.47 -1.32
C GLY A 25 9.08 -11.64 -2.71
N GLN A 26 8.34 -12.19 -3.68
CA GLN A 26 8.78 -12.34 -5.07
C GLN A 26 8.60 -11.04 -5.84
N PHE A 27 9.22 -9.98 -5.35
CA PHE A 27 8.92 -8.63 -5.79
C PHE A 27 9.24 -8.39 -7.27
N ASP A 28 10.23 -9.08 -7.85
CA ASP A 28 10.58 -8.94 -9.26
C ASP A 28 9.53 -9.58 -10.17
N ASN A 29 9.02 -10.76 -9.77
CA ASN A 29 7.90 -11.42 -10.46
C ASN A 29 6.63 -10.57 -10.36
N ALA A 30 6.38 -10.00 -9.17
CA ALA A 30 5.25 -9.10 -8.96
C ALA A 30 5.38 -7.82 -9.82
N GLN A 31 6.57 -7.22 -9.91
CA GLN A 31 6.79 -6.05 -10.75
C GLN A 31 6.56 -6.35 -12.24
N ALA A 32 7.07 -7.48 -12.73
CA ALA A 32 6.83 -7.90 -14.11
C ALA A 32 5.33 -8.10 -14.41
N MET A 33 4.60 -8.72 -13.48
CA MET A 33 3.15 -8.90 -13.60
C MET A 33 2.38 -7.58 -13.57
N LEU A 34 2.77 -6.64 -12.69
CA LEU A 34 2.18 -5.31 -12.60
C LEU A 34 2.34 -4.53 -13.92
N VAL A 35 3.54 -4.58 -14.54
CA VAL A 35 3.79 -3.96 -15.85
C VAL A 35 2.89 -4.57 -16.93
N ALA A 36 2.76 -5.89 -16.96
CA ALA A 36 1.85 -6.56 -17.89
C ALA A 36 0.39 -6.12 -17.70
N LEU A 37 -0.08 -6.06 -16.44
CA LEU A 37 -1.43 -5.62 -16.10
C LEU A 37 -1.72 -4.18 -16.49
N ARG A 38 -0.76 -3.26 -16.31
CA ARG A 38 -0.88 -1.87 -16.80
C ARG A 38 -1.01 -1.80 -18.32
N GLY A 39 -0.32 -2.67 -19.05
CA GLY A 39 -0.49 -2.79 -20.51
C GLY A 39 -1.90 -3.24 -20.90
N LEU A 40 -2.52 -4.12 -20.11
CA LEU A 40 -3.87 -4.63 -20.35
C LEU A 40 -4.99 -3.69 -19.87
N ARG A 41 -4.73 -2.89 -18.84
CA ARG A 41 -5.68 -1.94 -18.22
C ARG A 41 -4.98 -0.62 -17.84
N PRO A 42 -4.71 0.27 -18.80
CA PRO A 42 -3.98 1.52 -18.53
C PRO A 42 -4.65 2.48 -17.54
N ASN A 43 -5.98 2.38 -17.39
CA ASN A 43 -6.78 3.29 -16.55
C ASN A 43 -7.11 2.71 -15.17
N PHE A 44 -6.58 1.53 -14.81
CA PHE A 44 -6.90 0.87 -13.54
C PHE A 44 -5.98 1.38 -12.43
N LYS A 45 -6.45 2.41 -11.73
CA LYS A 45 -5.69 3.21 -10.76
C LYS A 45 -5.38 2.46 -9.47
N GLU A 46 -6.14 1.43 -9.16
CA GLU A 46 -5.90 0.54 -8.04
C GLU A 46 -4.54 -0.17 -8.17
N LEU A 47 -3.99 -0.31 -9.38
CA LEU A 47 -2.63 -0.84 -9.59
C LEU A 47 -1.54 0.06 -8.97
N ASP A 48 -1.80 1.36 -8.80
CA ASP A 48 -0.87 2.29 -8.14
C ASP A 48 -0.76 1.95 -6.63
N LEU A 49 -1.82 1.42 -6.02
CA LEU A 49 -1.76 0.88 -4.66
C LEU A 49 -0.81 -0.33 -4.57
N VAL A 50 -0.89 -1.23 -5.56
CA VAL A 50 -0.01 -2.42 -5.60
C VAL A 50 1.44 -2.02 -5.82
N GLU A 51 1.71 -1.02 -6.66
CA GLU A 51 3.07 -0.47 -6.81
C GLU A 51 3.58 0.12 -5.50
N GLY A 52 2.77 0.96 -4.84
CA GLY A 52 3.11 1.51 -3.52
C GLY A 52 3.45 0.41 -2.50
N TRP A 53 2.65 -0.65 -2.46
CA TRP A 53 2.91 -1.80 -1.60
C TRP A 53 4.24 -2.48 -1.94
N LEU A 54 4.51 -2.77 -3.22
CA LEU A 54 5.78 -3.39 -3.64
C LEU A 54 7.00 -2.56 -3.23
N LEU A 55 6.89 -1.24 -3.29
CA LEU A 55 7.93 -0.33 -2.84
C LEU A 55 8.09 -0.35 -1.32
N VAL A 56 6.99 -0.35 -0.54
CA VAL A 56 7.02 -0.52 0.92
C VAL A 56 7.70 -1.85 1.30
N GLY A 57 7.33 -2.95 0.65
CA GLY A 57 7.94 -4.26 0.89
C GLY A 57 9.44 -4.33 0.55
N ARG A 58 9.93 -3.43 -0.29
CA ARG A 58 11.36 -3.24 -0.61
C ARG A 58 12.04 -2.14 0.22
N HIS A 59 11.35 -1.58 1.22
CA HIS A 59 11.82 -0.46 2.03
C HIS A 59 12.12 0.83 1.22
N GLN A 60 11.50 0.98 0.05
CA GLN A 60 11.63 2.14 -0.83
C GLN A 60 10.56 3.19 -0.50
N TYR A 61 10.53 3.65 0.76
CA TYR A 61 9.46 4.49 1.30
C TYR A 61 9.30 5.84 0.59
N THR A 62 10.38 6.43 0.07
CA THR A 62 10.33 7.70 -0.67
C THR A 62 9.53 7.56 -1.97
N ASP A 63 9.80 6.52 -2.76
CA ASP A 63 9.09 6.27 -4.00
C ASP A 63 7.65 5.82 -3.73
N ALA A 64 7.43 5.00 -2.69
CA ALA A 64 6.11 4.60 -2.25
C ALA A 64 5.24 5.82 -1.89
N ALA A 65 5.77 6.74 -1.09
CA ALA A 65 5.07 7.96 -0.70
C ALA A 65 4.70 8.83 -1.91
N ARG A 66 5.58 8.94 -2.92
CA ARG A 66 5.28 9.70 -4.14
C ARG A 66 4.06 9.14 -4.87
N ILE A 67 4.04 7.83 -5.12
CA ILE A 67 2.95 7.16 -5.85
C ILE A 67 1.64 7.21 -5.04
N LEU A 68 1.71 6.98 -3.73
CA LEU A 68 0.53 7.04 -2.87
C LEU A 68 -0.05 8.46 -2.79
N ARG A 69 0.80 9.50 -2.86
CA ARG A 69 0.32 10.89 -2.91
C ARG A 69 -0.42 11.18 -4.21
N GLU A 70 0.12 10.73 -5.33
CA GLU A 70 -0.54 10.84 -6.64
C GLU A 70 -1.89 10.11 -6.64
N LEU A 71 -1.94 8.92 -6.04
CA LEU A 71 -3.18 8.14 -5.89
C LEU A 71 -4.21 8.88 -5.00
N LEU A 72 -3.82 9.36 -3.82
CA LEU A 72 -4.70 10.08 -2.89
C LEU A 72 -5.24 11.40 -3.46
N ASN A 73 -4.50 12.04 -4.37
CA ASN A 73 -4.94 13.25 -5.07
C ASN A 73 -5.79 12.94 -6.32
N SER A 74 -6.04 11.66 -6.63
CA SER A 74 -6.83 11.24 -7.78
C SER A 74 -8.24 10.82 -7.38
N ASP A 75 -9.23 11.17 -8.20
CA ASP A 75 -10.63 10.76 -7.98
C ASP A 75 -10.94 9.33 -8.49
N GLY A 76 -9.93 8.61 -8.98
CA GLY A 76 -10.12 7.42 -9.83
C GLY A 76 -10.28 6.09 -9.11
N ALA A 77 -10.03 6.01 -7.79
CA ALA A 77 -9.97 4.73 -7.08
C ALA A 77 -10.46 4.80 -5.62
N PRO A 78 -11.72 5.20 -5.36
CA PRO A 78 -12.22 5.44 -4.01
C PRO A 78 -12.15 4.20 -3.09
N SER A 79 -12.21 2.98 -3.65
CA SER A 79 -12.14 1.72 -2.90
C SER A 79 -10.82 1.52 -2.15
N VAL A 80 -9.71 2.00 -2.71
CA VAL A 80 -8.35 1.81 -2.15
C VAL A 80 -7.88 2.99 -1.31
N MET A 81 -8.62 4.11 -1.28
CA MET A 81 -8.21 5.35 -0.62
C MET A 81 -7.92 5.19 0.88
N PRO A 82 -8.73 4.47 1.68
CA PRO A 82 -8.42 4.25 3.09
C PRO A 82 -7.07 3.56 3.28
N PHE A 83 -6.81 2.52 2.47
CA PHE A 83 -5.58 1.73 2.57
C PHE A 83 -4.36 2.50 2.04
N ALA A 84 -4.54 3.29 0.99
CA ALA A 84 -3.51 4.20 0.48
C ALA A 84 -3.10 5.23 1.56
N SER A 85 -4.06 5.79 2.31
CA SER A 85 -3.77 6.74 3.40
C SER A 85 -3.06 6.06 4.57
N ALA A 86 -3.43 4.82 4.90
CA ALA A 86 -2.74 4.03 5.92
C ALA A 86 -1.28 3.74 5.53
N MET A 87 -1.02 3.33 4.29
CA MET A 87 0.34 3.13 3.79
C MET A 87 1.12 4.46 3.64
N MET A 88 0.45 5.57 3.36
CA MET A 88 1.09 6.89 3.38
C MET A 88 1.60 7.23 4.78
N ALA A 89 0.78 7.01 5.82
CA ALA A 89 1.20 7.19 7.22
C ALA A 89 2.42 6.31 7.55
N LEU A 90 2.42 5.06 7.11
CA LEU A 90 3.57 4.15 7.25
C LEU A 90 4.84 4.70 6.58
N CYS A 91 4.75 5.13 5.33
CA CYS A 91 5.90 5.66 4.60
C CYS A 91 6.45 6.93 5.25
N LEU A 92 5.57 7.86 5.64
CA LEU A 92 5.97 9.10 6.29
C LEU A 92 6.61 8.84 7.65
N ASN A 93 6.08 7.88 8.42
CA ASN A 93 6.72 7.45 9.66
C ASN A 93 8.15 6.94 9.39
N ALA A 94 8.34 6.01 8.45
CA ALA A 94 9.66 5.50 8.09
C ALA A 94 10.65 6.60 7.65
N LEU A 95 10.13 7.67 7.04
CA LEU A 95 10.90 8.85 6.61
C LEU A 95 11.10 9.90 7.72
N ASN A 96 10.59 9.66 8.94
CA ASN A 96 10.57 10.60 10.07
C ASN A 96 9.84 11.92 9.77
N ASP A 97 8.85 11.88 8.90
CA ASP A 97 8.02 13.02 8.54
C ASP A 97 6.79 13.10 9.46
N PRO A 98 6.67 14.15 10.31
CA PRO A 98 5.58 14.27 11.29
C PRO A 98 4.17 14.34 10.67
N GLU A 99 4.05 14.59 9.36
CA GLU A 99 2.76 14.53 8.66
C GLU A 99 2.12 13.12 8.72
N TRP A 100 2.89 12.09 9.07
CA TRP A 100 2.37 10.73 9.25
C TRP A 100 1.19 10.65 10.24
N HIS A 101 1.19 11.49 11.28
CA HIS A 101 0.10 11.56 12.26
C HIS A 101 -1.21 12.08 11.65
N VAL A 102 -1.14 12.96 10.66
CA VAL A 102 -2.33 13.51 9.99
C VAL A 102 -3.05 12.39 9.25
N HIS A 103 -2.33 11.62 8.45
CA HIS A 103 -2.86 10.48 7.71
C HIS A 103 -3.34 9.36 8.65
N ALA A 104 -2.58 9.05 9.70
CA ALA A 104 -2.97 8.06 10.71
C ALA A 104 -4.30 8.44 11.39
N ASN A 105 -4.42 9.68 11.86
CA ASN A 105 -5.63 10.15 12.52
C ASN A 105 -6.82 10.21 11.57
N GLU A 106 -6.62 10.57 10.31
CA GLU A 106 -7.67 10.57 9.29
C GLU A 106 -8.25 9.16 9.06
N VAL A 107 -7.39 8.15 8.93
CA VAL A 107 -7.81 6.74 8.77
C VAL A 107 -8.62 6.28 9.98
N LEU A 108 -8.13 6.56 11.21
CA LEU A 108 -8.82 6.18 12.43
C LEU A 108 -10.15 6.92 12.64
N ALA A 109 -10.22 8.19 12.25
CA ALA A 109 -11.43 8.99 12.39
C ALA A 109 -12.52 8.56 11.40
N ARG A 110 -12.13 8.15 10.18
CA ARG A 110 -13.08 7.67 9.17
C ARG A 110 -13.56 6.25 9.42
N ASP A 111 -12.69 5.38 9.96
CA ASP A 111 -12.99 3.97 10.28
C ASP A 111 -13.67 3.22 9.11
N ALA A 112 -13.29 3.55 7.88
CA ALA A 112 -13.97 3.09 6.66
C ALA A 112 -13.51 1.71 6.20
N ASP A 113 -12.34 1.25 6.67
CA ASP A 113 -11.73 0.00 6.26
C ASP A 113 -10.96 -0.65 7.43
N PRO A 114 -11.33 -1.86 7.87
CA PRO A 114 -10.71 -2.53 9.01
C PRO A 114 -9.21 -2.81 8.84
N ASP A 115 -8.77 -3.13 7.63
CA ASP A 115 -7.35 -3.43 7.33
C ASP A 115 -6.51 -2.16 7.49
N SER A 116 -6.98 -1.03 6.95
CA SER A 116 -6.37 0.29 7.11
C SER A 116 -6.24 0.70 8.58
N VAL A 117 -7.31 0.50 9.35
CA VAL A 117 -7.35 0.82 10.79
C VAL A 117 -6.41 -0.07 11.58
N THR A 118 -6.35 -1.37 11.24
CA THR A 118 -5.43 -2.32 11.86
C THR A 118 -3.98 -1.93 11.58
N LEU A 119 -3.66 -1.57 10.34
CA LEU A 119 -2.32 -1.11 9.95
C LEU A 119 -1.90 0.11 10.79
N VAL A 120 -2.74 1.14 10.85
CA VAL A 120 -2.42 2.37 11.60
C VAL A 120 -2.30 2.11 13.11
N ARG A 121 -3.15 1.25 13.69
CA ARG A 121 -3.04 0.89 15.11
C ARG A 121 -1.74 0.16 15.42
N THR A 122 -1.33 -0.77 14.55
CA THR A 122 -0.05 -1.47 14.68
C THR A 122 1.12 -0.48 14.59
N LEU A 123 1.08 0.46 13.63
CA LEU A 123 2.08 1.50 13.47
C LEU A 123 2.20 2.39 14.71
N LEU A 124 1.07 2.86 15.26
CA LEU A 124 1.04 3.68 16.48
C LEU A 124 1.60 2.91 17.69
N GLY A 125 1.27 1.62 17.80
CA GLY A 125 1.79 0.75 18.85
C GLY A 125 3.31 0.60 18.78
N ALA A 126 3.85 0.36 17.58
CA ALA A 126 5.29 0.25 17.36
C ALA A 126 6.01 1.58 17.64
N ALA A 127 5.52 2.70 17.09
CA ALA A 127 6.09 4.03 17.30
C ALA A 127 6.10 4.43 18.79
N GLN A 128 5.06 4.08 19.56
CA GLN A 128 4.98 4.40 20.99
C GLN A 128 5.96 3.56 21.83
N GLN A 129 6.18 2.30 21.48
CA GLN A 129 7.13 1.43 22.18
C GLN A 129 8.57 1.93 22.01
N GLU A 130 8.90 2.45 20.84
CA GLU A 130 10.25 2.85 20.50
C GLU A 130 10.59 4.30 20.90
N ALA A 131 9.58 5.17 21.05
CA ALA A 131 9.73 6.47 21.70
C ALA A 131 10.29 6.35 23.14
N ASN A 132 10.05 5.21 23.80
CA ASN A 132 10.62 4.90 25.11
C ASN A 132 12.06 4.36 25.06
N GLY A 133 12.58 4.02 23.87
CA GLY A 133 13.85 3.29 23.65
C GLY A 133 15.07 4.13 23.23
N GLY A 134 14.92 5.42 22.91
CA GLY A 134 16.04 6.38 22.91
C GLY A 134 16.67 6.82 21.57
N ASN A 135 16.15 6.43 20.40
CA ASN A 135 16.55 7.04 19.12
C ASN A 135 15.39 7.09 18.11
N ALA A 136 14.74 8.24 17.98
CA ALA A 136 13.51 8.41 17.19
C ALA A 136 13.67 8.11 15.69
N ALA A 137 14.84 8.36 15.09
CA ALA A 137 15.04 8.20 13.65
C ALA A 137 15.22 6.75 13.20
N GLU A 138 15.85 5.95 14.07
CA GLU A 138 16.07 4.50 13.87
C GLU A 138 14.82 3.72 14.27
N ALA A 139 14.13 4.18 15.32
CA ALA A 139 12.80 3.73 15.72
C ALA A 139 11.83 3.72 14.52
N SER A 140 11.57 4.88 13.90
CA SER A 140 10.52 4.93 12.87
C SER A 140 10.77 4.03 11.65
N ARG A 141 12.04 3.69 11.33
CA ARG A 141 12.33 2.67 10.30
C ARG A 141 12.00 1.27 10.80
N THR A 142 12.42 0.93 12.02
CA THR A 142 12.18 -0.38 12.63
C THR A 142 10.69 -0.66 12.84
N ALA A 143 9.91 0.35 13.27
CA ALA A 143 8.46 0.27 13.35
C ALA A 143 7.81 -0.05 12.00
N ALA A 144 8.28 0.59 10.92
CA ALA A 144 7.76 0.35 9.58
C ALA A 144 8.14 -1.03 9.02
N GLU A 145 9.33 -1.51 9.36
CA GLU A 145 9.83 -2.84 8.98
C GLU A 145 9.16 -3.97 9.77
N ALA A 146 8.72 -3.70 11.01
CA ALA A 146 7.99 -4.66 11.85
C ALA A 146 6.57 -4.95 11.35
N ILE A 147 6.04 -4.12 10.44
CA ILE A 147 4.73 -4.35 9.83
C ILE A 147 4.85 -5.46 8.80
N ASP A 148 4.34 -6.64 9.14
CA ASP A 148 4.16 -7.72 8.18
C ASP A 148 3.04 -7.35 7.19
N MET A 149 3.45 -6.77 6.07
CA MET A 149 2.55 -6.40 5.00
C MET A 149 1.80 -7.60 4.42
N SER A 150 2.30 -8.84 4.56
CA SER A 150 1.63 -10.04 4.02
C SER A 150 0.29 -10.35 4.70
N THR A 151 0.05 -9.77 5.88
CA THR A 151 -1.16 -9.94 6.69
C THR A 151 -2.38 -9.24 6.09
N PHE A 152 -2.19 -8.15 5.35
CA PHE A 152 -3.28 -7.36 4.78
C PHE A 152 -3.78 -8.00 3.48
N HIS A 153 -5.10 -8.11 3.32
CA HIS A 153 -5.70 -8.87 2.23
C HIS A 153 -6.23 -7.94 1.13
N THR A 154 -5.36 -7.44 0.27
CA THR A 154 -5.74 -6.44 -0.75
C THR A 154 -6.73 -6.93 -1.80
N SER A 155 -6.87 -8.24 -1.99
CA SER A 155 -7.71 -8.80 -3.06
C SER A 155 -9.16 -8.29 -2.99
N HIS A 156 -9.67 -7.99 -1.80
CA HIS A 156 -11.02 -7.47 -1.63
C HIS A 156 -11.21 -6.05 -2.20
N TYR A 157 -10.15 -5.24 -2.31
CA TYR A 157 -10.22 -3.90 -2.92
C TYR A 157 -10.40 -3.95 -4.43
N PHE A 158 -10.06 -5.06 -5.07
CA PHE A 158 -10.07 -5.20 -6.53
C PHE A 158 -11.17 -6.12 -7.06
N THR A 159 -11.86 -6.85 -6.19
CA THR A 159 -13.01 -7.69 -6.57
C THR A 159 -14.30 -6.91 -6.83
N ARG A 160 -14.30 -5.57 -6.69
CA ARG A 160 -15.47 -4.69 -6.88
C ARG A 160 -15.50 -3.94 -8.24
N ALA A 161 -14.58 -4.24 -9.15
CA ALA A 161 -14.53 -3.62 -10.49
C ALA A 161 -15.47 -4.27 -11.52
#